data_AF-A0A3P1ATY4-F1
#
_entry.id   AF-A0A3P1ATY4-F1
#
_cell.length_a   1.000
_cell.length_b   1.000
_cell.length_c   1.000
_cell.angle_alpha   90.00
_cell.angle_beta   90.00
_cell.angle_gamma   90.00
#
_symmetry.space_group_name_H-M   'P 1'
#
loop_
_entity.id
_entity.type
_entity.pdbx_description
1 polymer ?
#
loop_
_entity_poly.entity_id
_entity_poly.type
_entity_poly.pdbx_seq_one_letter_code
_entity_poly.pdbx_strand_id
1 'polypeptide(L)'
;MPSNLPNATAVLILGILSIIGCCFWGIGIIFGVIALVLASKDTKLYKANPSAYSNYSTLNTGRILAIVGIVLFVLSLIMMVVFGSIFGWDVLTNQELLQERMQEWAQQNQ
;
A
#
# COMPACT_ATOMS: atom_id res chain seq x y z
N MET A 1 3.01 -36.52 0.17
CA MET A 1 3.57 -35.31 -0.46
C MET A 1 3.07 -34.13 0.36
N PRO A 2 3.94 -33.27 0.92
CA PRO A 2 3.51 -32.12 1.71
C PRO A 2 2.68 -31.17 0.84
N SER A 3 1.48 -30.82 1.27
CA SER A 3 0.55 -29.97 0.52
C SER A 3 0.91 -28.49 0.67
N ASN A 4 0.60 -27.67 -0.33
CA ASN A 4 0.82 -26.23 -0.23
C ASN A 4 -0.15 -25.62 0.79
N LEU A 5 0.30 -24.59 1.53
CA LEU A 5 -0.62 -23.83 2.37
C LEU A 5 -1.71 -23.18 1.50
N PRO A 6 -3.00 -23.39 1.83
CA PRO A 6 -4.11 -22.96 0.98
C PRO A 6 -4.20 -21.45 0.84
N ASN A 7 -3.74 -20.66 1.82
CA ASN A 7 -3.81 -19.20 1.74
C ASN A 7 -2.49 -18.53 1.33
N ALA A 8 -1.41 -19.27 1.05
CA ALA A 8 -0.14 -18.67 0.64
C ALA A 8 -0.26 -17.82 -0.64
N THR A 9 -0.97 -18.33 -1.65
CA THR A 9 -1.21 -17.61 -2.92
C THR A 9 -2.20 -16.45 -2.73
N ALA A 10 -3.24 -16.65 -1.91
CA ALA A 10 -4.22 -15.61 -1.62
C ALA A 10 -3.57 -14.40 -0.92
N VAL A 11 -2.71 -14.64 0.09
CA VAL A 11 -1.95 -13.59 0.79
C VAL A 11 -1.02 -12.85 -0.16
N LEU A 12 -0.35 -13.55 -1.08
CA LEU A 12 0.53 -12.93 -2.08
C LEU A 12 -0.27 -11.96 -2.98
N ILE A 13 -1.39 -12.42 -3.54
CA ILE A 13 -2.25 -11.61 -4.42
C ILE A 13 -2.85 -10.43 -3.64
N LEU A 14 -3.35 -10.65 -2.43
CA LEU A 14 -3.88 -9.59 -1.56
C LEU A 14 -2.82 -8.53 -1.22
N GLY A 15 -1.57 -8.93 -1.03
CA GLY A 15 -0.44 -8.01 -0.80
C GLY A 15 -0.14 -7.13 -2.02
N ILE A 16 -0.11 -7.70 -3.22
CA ILE A 16 0.09 -6.94 -4.46
C ILE A 16 -1.10 -6.00 -4.73
N LEU A 17 -2.33 -6.49 -4.54
CA LEU A 17 -3.55 -5.69 -4.68
C LEU A 17 -3.62 -4.54 -3.68
N SER A 18 -3.02 -4.66 -2.49
CA SER A 18 -2.92 -3.57 -1.51
C SER A 18 -2.10 -2.39 -2.05
N ILE A 19 -1.00 -2.67 -2.75
CA ILE A 19 -0.14 -1.64 -3.36
C ILE A 19 -0.88 -0.92 -4.49
N ILE A 20 -1.56 -1.68 -5.37
CA ILE A 20 -2.30 -1.10 -6.51
C ILE A 20 -3.55 -0.36 -6.01
N GLY A 21 -4.24 -0.89 -5.01
CA GLY A 21 -5.43 -0.31 -4.40
C GLY A 21 -5.17 0.93 -3.52
N CYS A 22 -3.90 1.23 -3.23
CA CYS A 22 -3.51 2.47 -2.54
C CYS A 22 -3.85 3.72 -3.38
N CYS A 23 -3.55 3.70 -4.68
CA CYS A 23 -3.64 4.89 -5.53
C CYS A 23 -5.07 5.26 -5.96
N PHE A 24 -6.01 4.31 -5.91
CA PHE A 24 -7.33 4.54 -6.51
C PHE A 24 -8.44 4.88 -5.52
N TRP A 25 -8.33 4.58 -4.21
CA TRP A 25 -9.40 4.92 -3.23
C TRP A 25 -9.08 4.64 -1.74
N GLY A 26 -7.82 4.37 -1.36
CA GLY A 26 -7.47 4.03 0.03
C GLY A 26 -7.96 2.66 0.52
N ILE A 27 -8.65 1.88 -0.32
CA ILE A 27 -9.09 0.50 -0.03
C ILE A 27 -7.90 -0.44 0.20
N GLY A 28 -6.71 -0.06 -0.27
CA GLY A 28 -5.46 -0.81 -0.08
C GLY A 28 -5.17 -1.18 1.38
N ILE A 29 -5.58 -0.37 2.36
CA ILE A 29 -5.44 -0.70 3.78
C ILE A 29 -6.26 -1.94 4.16
N ILE A 30 -7.52 -2.02 3.73
CA ILE A 30 -8.42 -3.12 4.11
C ILE A 30 -7.84 -4.44 3.58
N PHE A 31 -7.39 -4.44 2.32
CA PHE A 31 -6.74 -5.60 1.70
C PHE A 31 -5.43 -5.97 2.42
N GLY A 32 -4.61 -5.00 2.81
CA GLY A 32 -3.38 -5.22 3.57
C GLY A 32 -3.62 -5.84 4.95
N VAL A 33 -4.64 -5.38 5.67
CA VAL A 33 -5.03 -5.92 6.98
C VAL A 33 -5.55 -7.36 6.85
N ILE A 34 -6.42 -7.63 5.87
CA ILE A 34 -6.93 -8.98 5.62
C ILE A 34 -5.79 -9.94 5.26
N ALA A 35 -4.85 -9.51 4.43
CA ALA A 35 -3.66 -10.29 4.08
C ALA A 35 -2.83 -10.67 5.32
N LEU A 36 -2.61 -9.72 6.24
CA LEU A 36 -1.88 -9.94 7.49
C LEU A 36 -2.58 -10.92 8.45
N VAL A 37 -3.90 -10.83 8.56
CA VAL A 37 -4.71 -11.75 9.39
C VAL A 37 -4.66 -13.17 8.82
N LEU A 38 -4.82 -13.30 7.50
CA LEU A 38 -4.80 -14.59 6.82
C LEU A 38 -3.41 -15.25 6.89
N ALA A 39 -2.35 -14.46 6.70
CA ALA A 39 -0.97 -14.91 6.89
C ALA A 39 -0.71 -15.38 8.34
N SER A 40 -1.27 -14.68 9.33
CA SER A 40 -1.12 -15.08 10.74
C SER A 40 -1.86 -16.38 11.07
N LYS A 41 -3.03 -16.62 10.48
CA LYS A 41 -3.75 -17.90 10.61
C LYS A 41 -2.95 -19.06 10.04
N ASP A 42 -2.43 -18.89 8.83
CA ASP A 42 -1.67 -19.92 8.16
C ASP A 42 -0.31 -20.18 8.82
N THR A 43 0.33 -19.14 9.36
CA THR A 43 1.55 -19.31 10.18
C THR A 43 1.28 -20.21 11.40
N LYS A 44 0.10 -20.09 12.03
CA LYS A 44 -0.30 -20.98 13.13
C LYS A 44 -0.55 -22.40 12.64
N LEU A 45 -1.17 -22.56 11.47
CA LEU A 45 -1.43 -23.86 10.86
C LEU A 45 -0.12 -24.60 10.51
N TYR A 46 0.85 -23.87 9.94
CA TYR A 46 2.19 -24.37 9.67
C TYR A 46 2.93 -24.78 10.94
N LYS A 47 2.84 -23.97 12.01
CA LYS A 47 3.45 -24.32 13.31
C LYS A 47 2.79 -25.53 13.98
N ALA A 48 1.50 -25.75 13.77
CA ALA A 48 0.80 -26.92 14.31
C ALA A 48 1.19 -28.21 13.58
N ASN A 49 1.44 -28.16 12.26
CA ASN A 49 1.84 -29.32 11.46
C ASN A 49 2.90 -28.96 10.41
N PRO A 50 4.17 -28.75 10.81
CA PRO A 50 5.22 -28.29 9.89
C PRO A 50 5.57 -29.34 8.83
N SER A 51 5.36 -30.64 9.11
CA SER A 51 5.62 -31.76 8.19
C SER A 51 4.57 -31.92 7.10
N ALA A 52 3.37 -31.35 7.29
CA ALA A 52 2.26 -31.48 6.34
C ALA A 52 2.30 -30.43 5.23
N TYR A 53 2.96 -29.30 5.46
CA TYR A 53 2.83 -28.13 4.60
C TYR A 53 4.16 -27.69 3.97
N SER A 54 4.13 -27.38 2.67
CA SER A 54 5.19 -26.70 1.94
C SER A 54 4.73 -25.27 1.54
N ASN A 55 5.65 -24.41 1.06
CA ASN A 55 5.37 -23.01 0.67
C ASN A 55 5.25 -21.94 1.78
N TYR A 56 5.83 -22.15 2.96
CA TYR A 56 5.93 -21.09 3.99
C TYR A 56 6.70 -19.84 3.52
N SER A 57 7.68 -20.01 2.62
CA SER A 57 8.43 -18.89 2.02
C SER A 57 7.51 -17.91 1.29
N THR A 58 6.63 -18.40 0.42
CA THR A 58 5.65 -17.60 -0.34
C THR A 58 4.71 -16.82 0.58
N LEU A 59 4.32 -17.44 1.69
CA LEU A 59 3.46 -16.82 2.69
C LEU A 59 4.16 -15.68 3.42
N ASN A 60 5.43 -15.86 3.80
CA ASN A 60 6.24 -14.80 4.39
C ASN A 60 6.45 -13.66 3.40
N THR A 61 6.72 -13.96 2.12
CA THR A 61 6.85 -12.94 1.07
C THR A 61 5.57 -12.10 0.95
N GLY A 62 4.40 -12.74 0.89
CA GLY A 62 3.12 -12.02 0.84
C GLY A 62 2.86 -11.18 2.09
N ARG A 63 3.28 -11.66 3.27
CA ARG A 63 3.17 -10.94 4.54
C ARG A 63 4.11 -9.72 4.59
N ILE A 64 5.34 -9.83 4.08
CA ILE A 64 6.28 -8.72 3.94
C ILE A 64 5.71 -7.68 2.97
N LEU A 65 5.20 -8.10 1.80
CA LEU A 65 4.57 -7.22 0.82
C LEU A 65 3.39 -6.44 1.41
N ALA A 66 2.54 -7.09 2.22
CA ALA A 66 1.43 -6.41 2.90
C ALA A 66 1.92 -5.33 3.88
N ILE A 67 2.98 -5.60 4.65
CA ILE A 67 3.58 -4.61 5.56
C ILE A 67 4.17 -3.43 4.78
N VAL A 68 4.91 -3.71 3.70
CA VAL A 68 5.49 -2.68 2.83
C VAL A 68 4.39 -1.79 2.23
N GLY A 69 3.27 -2.38 1.79
CA GLY A 69 2.12 -1.62 1.29
C GLY A 69 1.53 -0.66 2.33
N ILE A 70 1.38 -1.10 3.58
CA ILE A 70 0.90 -0.24 4.68
C ILE A 70 1.89 0.88 4.97
N VAL A 71 3.20 0.58 5.00
CA VAL A 71 4.25 1.58 5.26
C VAL A 71 4.27 2.65 4.16
N LEU A 72 4.18 2.24 2.89
CA LEU A 72 4.12 3.18 1.76
C LEU A 72 2.87 4.06 1.82
N PHE A 73 1.72 3.51 2.21
CA PHE A 73 0.50 4.29 2.39
C PHE A 73 0.66 5.35 3.50
N VAL A 74 1.21 4.98 4.66
CA VAL A 74 1.45 5.92 5.76
C VAL A 74 2.43 7.02 5.35
N LEU A 75 3.51 6.67 4.66
CA LEU A 75 4.45 7.64 4.08
C LEU A 75 3.76 8.60 3.11
N SER A 76 2.86 8.08 2.26
CA SER A 76 2.11 8.88 1.30
C SER A 76 1.17 9.87 1.99
N LEU A 77 0.50 9.47 3.09
CA LEU A 77 -0.30 10.39 3.90
C LEU A 77 0.55 11.47 4.56
N ILE A 78 1.71 11.14 5.11
CA ILE A 78 2.62 12.13 5.70
C ILE A 78 3.06 13.14 4.64
N MET A 79 3.47 12.66 3.46
CA MET A 79 3.82 13.52 2.32
C MET A 79 2.64 14.43 1.94
N MET A 80 1.42 13.90 1.86
CA MET A 80 0.23 14.69 1.54
C MET A 80 -0.02 15.81 2.57
N VAL A 81 0.12 15.52 3.87
CA VAL A 81 -0.04 16.52 4.95
C VAL A 81 1.07 17.56 4.91
N VAL A 82 2.32 17.15 4.70
CA VAL A 82 3.48 18.06 4.61
C VAL A 82 3.35 18.97 3.38
N PHE A 83 3.01 18.41 2.21
CA PHE A 83 2.75 19.19 1.01
C PHE A 83 1.57 20.15 1.20
N GLY A 84 0.45 19.69 1.77
CA GLY A 84 -0.69 20.57 2.08
C GLY A 84 -0.36 21.69 3.07
N SER A 85 0.59 21.46 3.98
CA SER A 85 1.06 22.47 4.94
C SER A 85 2.05 23.47 4.32
N ILE A 86 2.91 23.02 3.40
CA ILE A 86 3.93 23.86 2.74
C ILE A 86 3.34 24.64 1.57
N PHE A 87 2.59 23.98 0.69
CA PHE A 87 1.98 24.59 -0.49
C PHE A 87 0.65 25.27 -0.16
N GLY A 88 0.06 24.97 1.00
CA GLY A 88 -1.30 25.39 1.35
C GLY A 88 -2.32 24.50 0.62
N TRP A 89 -3.30 24.00 1.37
CA TRP A 89 -4.45 23.28 0.80
C TRP A 89 -5.15 24.09 -0.30
N ASP A 90 -5.07 25.43 -0.21
CA ASP A 90 -5.62 26.37 -1.17
C ASP A 90 -4.90 26.36 -2.54
N VAL A 91 -3.59 26.13 -2.63
CA VAL A 91 -2.90 26.05 -3.94
C VAL A 91 -3.24 24.75 -4.67
N LEU A 92 -3.49 23.67 -3.93
CA LEU A 92 -3.89 22.38 -4.50
C LEU A 92 -5.35 22.36 -4.96
N THR A 93 -6.19 23.27 -4.45
CA THR A 93 -7.63 23.34 -4.77
C THR A 93 -7.99 24.51 -5.68
N ASN A 94 -7.25 25.62 -5.62
CA ASN A 94 -7.46 26.79 -6.48
C ASN A 94 -6.50 26.74 -7.69
N GLN A 95 -6.93 26.07 -8.77
CA GLN A 95 -6.21 26.09 -10.06
C GLN A 95 -5.99 27.52 -10.59
N GLU A 96 -6.83 28.47 -10.20
CA GLU A 96 -6.82 29.86 -10.67
C GLU A 96 -5.55 30.59 -10.22
N LEU A 97 -5.15 30.41 -8.95
CA LEU A 97 -3.93 31.02 -8.39
C LEU A 97 -2.65 30.44 -9.01
N LEU A 98 -2.65 29.14 -9.34
CA LEU A 98 -1.55 28.48 -10.08
C LEU A 98 -1.43 29.01 -11.51
N GLN A 99 -2.56 29.28 -12.16
CA GLN A 99 -2.59 29.87 -13.50
C GLN A 99 -2.12 31.32 -13.49
N GLU A 100 -2.54 32.13 -12.52
CA GLU A 100 -2.08 33.53 -12.38
C GLU A 100 -0.55 33.59 -12.19
N ARG A 101 0.02 32.79 -11.29
CA ARG A 101 1.48 32.73 -11.07
C ARG A 101 2.26 32.29 -12.30
N MET A 102 1.71 31.39 -13.13
CA MET A 102 2.33 31.00 -14.40
C MET A 102 2.24 32.10 -15.46
N GLN A 103 1.14 32.85 -15.50
CA GLN A 103 0.97 33.98 -16.41
C GLN A 103 1.89 35.14 -16.06
N GLU A 104 2.06 35.45 -14.78
CA GLU A 104 3.03 36.46 -14.30
C GLU A 104 4.46 36.10 -14.74
N TRP A 105 4.87 34.84 -14.57
CA TRP A 105 6.18 34.35 -15.01
C TRP A 105 6.37 34.41 -16.52
N ALA A 106 5.32 34.12 -17.30
CA ALA A 106 5.37 34.18 -18.76
C ALA A 106 5.45 35.63 -19.27
N GLN A 107 4.77 36.57 -18.61
CA GLN A 107 4.80 37.99 -18.97
C GLN A 107 6.09 38.70 -18.52
N GLN A 108 6.70 38.28 -17.42
CA GLN A 108 7.93 38.90 -16.91
C GLN A 108 9.18 38.47 -17.69
N ASN A 109 9.08 37.39 -18.47
CA ASN A 109 10.17 36.82 -19.28
C ASN A 109 9.96 37.03 -20.80
N GLN A 110 9.06 37.95 -21.18
CA GLN A 110 8.97 38.60 -22.50
C GLN A 110 9.41 40.05 -22.40
#